data_AF-A0A9X6SVS2-F1
#
_entry.id   AF-A0A9X6SVS2-F1
#
_cell.length_a   1.000
_cell.length_b   1.000
_cell.length_c   1.000
_cell.angle_alpha   90.00
_cell.angle_beta   90.00
_cell.angle_gamma   90.00
#
_symmetry.space_group_name_H-M   'P 1'
#
loop_
_entity.id
_entity.type
_entity.pdbx_description
1 polymer ?
#
loop_
_entity_poly.entity_id
_entity_poly.type
_entity_poly.pdbx_seq_one_letter_code
_entity_poly.pdbx_strand_id
1 'polypeptide(L)'
;MKNKLLLALTSCILIMGLTACSSNETASNSNDSKTEEKAQKETEKAQKLEEKTKQEEQQRQEAEVQKQAEEKAKQEAEAQRQAEEKVQQEQAKREEQQRQEQEQEQARKQQEAQAQKQREVKQQKKEEPELCGSPEVGITCEHVQKEWENEQKIEKELKEKEERQEREDLEYAKRKAQSFEDKEREKMSCDDAKNVLEQLKNAEQNPATKESIVKYQEKVNMCSK
;
A
#
# COMPACT_ATOMS: atom_id res chain seq x y z
N MET A 1 28.05 9.19 30.51
CA MET A 1 29.03 8.12 30.22
C MET A 1 30.17 8.08 31.27
N LYS A 2 29.86 7.95 32.57
CA LYS A 2 30.89 7.91 33.64
C LYS A 2 30.89 6.60 34.45
N ASN A 3 29.88 5.75 34.26
CA ASN A 3 29.66 4.57 35.10
C ASN A 3 30.21 3.28 34.47
N LYS A 4 30.57 3.31 33.19
CA LYS A 4 31.10 2.15 32.46
C LYS A 4 32.63 2.01 32.56
N LEU A 5 33.34 3.11 32.81
CA LEU A 5 34.81 3.12 32.96
C LEU A 5 35.26 2.67 34.36
N LEU A 6 34.45 2.95 35.39
CA LEU A 6 34.73 2.55 36.78
C LEU A 6 34.63 1.02 37.00
N LEU A 7 33.73 0.35 36.29
CA LEU A 7 33.54 -1.11 36.40
C LEU A 7 34.69 -1.91 35.76
N ALA A 8 35.35 -1.34 34.75
CA ALA A 8 36.45 -1.99 34.04
C ALA A 8 37.81 -1.90 34.78
N LEU A 9 37.99 -0.91 35.66
CA LEU A 9 39.24 -0.71 36.40
C LEU A 9 39.34 -1.53 37.70
N THR A 10 38.21 -1.92 38.28
CA THR A 10 38.18 -2.71 39.53
C THR A 10 38.40 -4.21 39.33
N SER A 11 38.29 -4.74 38.10
CA SER A 11 38.46 -6.19 37.86
C SER A 11 39.92 -6.62 37.64
N CYS A 12 40.82 -5.71 37.25
CA CYS A 12 42.22 -6.05 36.96
C CYS A 12 43.11 -6.27 38.20
N ILE A 13 42.68 -5.84 39.39
CA ILE A 13 43.51 -5.90 40.62
C ILE A 13 43.38 -7.26 41.33
N LEU A 14 42.33 -8.04 41.05
CA LEU A 14 42.07 -9.31 41.76
C LEU A 14 42.84 -10.53 41.21
N ILE A 15 43.53 -10.42 40.07
CA ILE A 15 44.11 -11.59 39.38
C ILE A 15 45.62 -11.76 39.65
N MET A 16 46.33 -10.76 40.19
CA MET A 16 47.79 -10.85 40.41
C MET A 16 48.24 -11.26 41.82
N GLY A 17 47.37 -11.90 42.61
CA GLY A 17 47.60 -12.12 44.06
C GLY A 17 47.88 -13.54 44.56
N LEU A 18 48.08 -14.56 43.70
CA LEU A 18 48.10 -15.97 44.16
C LEU A 18 49.27 -16.83 43.64
N THR A 19 50.48 -16.29 43.55
CA THR A 19 51.69 -17.16 43.43
C THR A 19 52.87 -16.61 44.22
N ALA A 20 52.89 -16.85 45.55
CA ALA A 20 54.14 -16.93 46.30
C ALA A 20 53.99 -17.72 47.61
N CYS A 21 54.91 -18.68 47.77
CA CYS A 21 55.39 -19.29 49.02
C CYS A 21 54.70 -20.56 49.54
N SER A 22 55.28 -21.72 49.24
CA SER A 22 56.00 -22.49 50.27
C SER A 22 56.88 -23.58 49.61
N SER A 23 58.20 -23.45 49.75
CA SER A 23 59.18 -24.50 49.44
C SER A 23 59.27 -25.51 50.59
N ASN A 24 59.51 -26.80 50.31
CA ASN A 24 60.80 -27.48 50.55
C ASN A 24 60.71 -29.04 50.65
N GLU A 25 61.76 -29.67 50.11
CA GLU A 25 62.48 -30.92 50.49
C GLU A 25 62.05 -32.38 50.13
N THR A 26 63.07 -33.07 49.58
CA THR A 26 63.57 -34.47 49.78
C THR A 26 63.00 -35.70 49.03
N ALA A 27 63.88 -36.23 48.16
CA ALA A 27 64.40 -37.61 48.01
C ALA A 27 63.49 -38.84 47.75
N SER A 28 63.71 -39.42 46.55
CA SER A 28 63.71 -40.83 46.11
C SER A 28 62.94 -41.92 46.87
N ASN A 29 62.01 -42.59 46.15
CA ASN A 29 61.97 -44.06 45.93
C ASN A 29 60.80 -44.36 44.97
N SER A 30 61.04 -44.90 43.76
CA SER A 30 61.14 -46.33 43.44
C SER A 30 59.78 -47.06 43.41
N ASN A 31 59.33 -47.35 42.17
CA ASN A 31 58.26 -48.25 41.72
C ASN A 31 56.79 -47.82 41.86
N ASP A 32 56.19 -47.26 40.79
CA ASP A 32 54.78 -47.53 40.41
C ASP A 32 54.39 -47.02 38.98
N SER A 33 55.19 -47.38 37.97
CA SER A 33 55.05 -46.90 36.58
C SER A 33 53.77 -47.32 35.83
N LYS A 34 52.86 -48.08 36.44
CA LYS A 34 51.65 -48.62 35.79
C LYS A 34 50.35 -47.88 36.17
N THR A 35 50.38 -47.12 37.26
CA THR A 35 49.19 -46.42 37.78
C THR A 35 49.14 -44.96 37.31
N GLU A 36 50.29 -44.30 37.11
CA GLU A 36 50.38 -42.93 36.57
C GLU A 36 50.02 -42.82 35.08
N GLU A 37 50.36 -43.83 34.25
CA GLU A 37 50.02 -43.82 32.81
C GLU A 37 48.50 -43.88 32.59
N LYS A 38 47.76 -44.56 33.47
CA LYS A 38 46.30 -44.65 33.40
C LYS A 38 45.63 -43.35 33.85
N ALA A 39 46.19 -42.69 34.88
CA ALA A 39 45.71 -41.38 35.34
C ALA A 39 45.96 -40.28 34.29
N GLN A 40 47.14 -40.24 33.66
CA GLN A 40 47.46 -39.27 32.60
C GLN A 40 46.54 -39.42 31.37
N LYS A 41 46.26 -40.66 30.96
CA LYS A 41 45.39 -40.97 29.81
C LYS A 41 43.91 -40.62 30.05
N GLU A 42 43.44 -40.64 31.29
CA GLU A 42 42.09 -40.17 31.64
C GLU A 42 42.01 -38.64 31.65
N THR A 43 43.03 -37.93 32.15
CA THR A 43 43.10 -36.45 32.06
C THR A 43 43.22 -35.95 30.63
N GLU A 44 43.98 -36.61 29.76
CA GLU A 44 44.11 -36.22 28.35
C GLU A 44 42.80 -36.42 27.58
N LYS A 45 42.07 -37.52 27.85
CA LYS A 45 40.72 -37.73 27.32
C LYS A 45 39.73 -36.67 27.82
N ALA A 46 39.81 -36.28 29.09
CA ALA A 46 38.95 -35.26 29.67
C ALA A 46 39.22 -33.88 29.04
N GLN A 47 40.49 -33.49 28.87
CA GLN A 47 40.86 -32.23 28.21
C GLN A 47 40.42 -32.20 26.74
N LYS A 48 40.60 -33.31 26.01
CA LYS A 48 40.19 -33.40 24.60
C LYS A 48 38.67 -33.35 24.41
N LEU A 49 37.90 -33.82 25.41
CA LEU A 49 36.44 -33.71 25.41
C LEU A 49 36.00 -32.26 25.70
N GLU A 50 36.65 -31.59 26.64
CA GLU A 50 36.37 -30.20 27.01
C GLU A 50 36.71 -29.23 25.84
N GLU A 51 37.85 -29.43 25.19
CA GLU A 51 38.27 -28.62 24.04
C GLU A 51 37.33 -28.80 22.84
N LYS A 52 36.86 -30.04 22.60
CA LYS A 52 35.86 -30.32 21.57
C LYS A 52 34.50 -29.67 21.88
N THR A 53 34.11 -29.63 23.15
CA THR A 53 32.86 -28.99 23.59
C THR A 53 32.95 -27.46 23.44
N LYS A 54 34.09 -26.86 23.78
CA LYS A 54 34.36 -25.43 23.55
C LYS A 54 34.34 -25.06 22.07
N GLN A 55 34.94 -25.87 21.20
CA GLN A 55 34.89 -25.64 19.74
C GLN A 55 33.45 -25.72 19.19
N GLU A 56 32.66 -26.68 19.67
CA GLU A 56 31.28 -26.87 19.21
C GLU A 56 30.36 -25.72 19.69
N GLU A 57 30.58 -25.21 20.90
CA GLU A 57 29.88 -24.05 21.43
C GLU A 57 30.26 -22.76 20.68
N GLN A 58 31.53 -22.60 20.34
CA GLN A 58 32.02 -21.45 19.58
C GLN A 58 31.48 -21.44 18.14
N GLN A 59 31.43 -22.61 17.47
CA GLN A 59 30.77 -22.74 16.17
C GLN A 59 29.26 -22.44 16.23
N ARG A 60 28.57 -22.84 17.31
CA ARG A 60 27.15 -22.50 17.50
C ARG A 60 26.94 -21.00 17.64
N GLN A 61 27.78 -20.31 18.41
CA GLN A 61 27.69 -18.85 18.57
C GLN A 61 27.96 -18.11 17.25
N GLU A 62 28.98 -18.52 16.49
CA GLU A 62 29.25 -17.92 15.17
C GLU A 62 28.09 -18.13 14.19
N ALA A 63 27.51 -19.33 14.16
CA ALA A 63 26.35 -19.62 13.31
C ALA A 63 25.10 -18.82 13.71
N GLU A 64 24.88 -18.59 15.01
CA GLU A 64 23.76 -17.79 15.50
C GLU A 64 23.91 -16.30 15.18
N VAL A 65 25.13 -15.76 15.34
CA VAL A 65 25.46 -14.38 14.94
C VAL A 65 25.30 -14.20 13.43
N GLN A 66 25.73 -15.18 12.63
CA GLN A 66 25.59 -15.12 11.18
C GLN A 66 24.12 -15.17 10.74
N LYS A 67 23.29 -16.00 11.39
CA LYS A 67 21.83 -16.01 11.15
C LYS A 67 21.16 -14.70 11.51
N GLN A 68 21.50 -14.09 12.66
CA GLN A 68 20.95 -12.78 13.02
C GLN A 68 21.35 -11.69 12.03
N ALA A 69 22.59 -11.70 11.54
CA ALA A 69 23.06 -10.75 10.54
C ALA A 69 22.31 -10.92 9.20
N GLU A 70 22.09 -12.16 8.75
CA GLU A 70 21.35 -12.44 7.52
C GLU A 70 19.87 -12.05 7.64
N GLU A 71 19.24 -12.34 8.79
CA GLU A 71 17.84 -11.98 9.03
C GLU A 71 17.65 -10.47 9.05
N LYS A 72 18.58 -9.74 9.68
CA LYS A 72 18.56 -8.28 9.71
C LYS A 72 18.76 -7.66 8.33
N ALA A 73 19.67 -8.22 7.52
CA ALA A 73 19.87 -7.80 6.14
C ALA A 73 18.64 -8.06 5.26
N LYS A 74 17.94 -9.19 5.48
CA LYS A 74 16.67 -9.49 4.79
C LYS A 74 15.56 -8.51 5.16
N GLN A 75 15.41 -8.18 6.45
CA GLN A 75 14.43 -7.18 6.90
C GLN A 75 14.71 -5.79 6.32
N GLU A 76 15.98 -5.37 6.27
CA GLU A 76 16.35 -4.06 5.71
C GLU A 76 16.14 -3.99 4.20
N ALA A 77 16.44 -5.07 3.47
CA ALA A 77 16.17 -5.17 2.04
C ALA A 77 14.66 -5.19 1.72
N GLU A 78 13.85 -5.86 2.54
CA GLU A 78 12.40 -5.86 2.38
C GLU A 78 11.79 -4.49 2.68
N ALA A 79 12.26 -3.81 3.73
CA ALA A 79 11.85 -2.44 4.04
C ALA A 79 12.19 -1.45 2.91
N GLN A 80 13.36 -1.58 2.28
CA GLN A 80 13.71 -0.77 1.10
C GLN A 80 12.78 -1.06 -0.08
N ARG A 81 12.49 -2.32 -0.38
CA ARG A 81 11.57 -2.68 -1.48
C ARG A 81 10.17 -2.11 -1.26
N GLN A 82 9.65 -2.21 -0.04
CA GLN A 82 8.33 -1.64 0.29
C GLN A 82 8.32 -0.11 0.18
N ALA A 83 9.41 0.56 0.56
CA ALA A 83 9.54 2.01 0.40
C ALA A 83 9.59 2.41 -1.08
N GLU A 84 10.36 1.69 -1.89
CA GLU A 84 10.48 1.95 -3.33
C GLU A 84 9.17 1.69 -4.08
N GLU A 85 8.45 0.62 -3.73
CA GLU A 85 7.14 0.30 -4.30
C GLU A 85 6.10 1.38 -3.97
N LYS A 86 6.09 1.89 -2.73
CA LYS A 86 5.20 3.01 -2.35
C LYS A 86 5.51 4.28 -3.15
N VAL A 87 6.78 4.61 -3.37
CA VAL A 87 7.17 5.78 -4.16
C VAL A 87 6.73 5.60 -5.62
N GLN A 88 6.94 4.43 -6.22
CA GLN A 88 6.48 4.17 -7.59
C GLN A 88 4.95 4.24 -7.70
N GLN A 89 4.23 3.70 -6.71
CA GLN A 89 2.76 3.70 -6.71
C GLN A 89 2.20 5.13 -6.55
N GLU A 90 2.82 5.96 -5.70
CA GLU A 90 2.46 7.37 -5.56
C GLU A 90 2.76 8.17 -6.84
N GLN A 91 3.91 7.91 -7.46
CA GLN A 91 4.29 8.57 -8.71
C GLN A 91 3.35 8.19 -9.86
N ALA A 92 2.98 6.91 -9.98
CA ALA A 92 2.00 6.45 -10.97
C ALA A 92 0.61 7.09 -10.76
N LYS A 93 0.13 7.17 -9.50
CA LYS A 93 -1.12 7.87 -9.17
C LYS A 93 -1.07 9.33 -9.59
N ARG A 94 0.05 10.01 -9.35
CA ARG A 94 0.22 11.42 -9.68
C ARG A 94 0.22 11.64 -11.19
N GLU A 95 0.86 10.75 -11.94
CA GLU A 95 0.89 10.81 -13.42
C GLU A 95 -0.48 10.53 -14.04
N GLU A 96 -1.24 9.58 -13.48
CA GLU A 96 -2.63 9.32 -13.88
C GLU A 96 -3.55 10.51 -13.59
N GLN A 97 -3.43 11.11 -12.40
CA GLN A 97 -4.19 12.31 -12.04
C GLN A 97 -3.88 13.47 -12.98
N GLN A 98 -2.60 13.65 -13.33
CA GLN A 98 -2.17 14.70 -14.25
C GLN A 98 -2.72 14.48 -15.67
N ARG A 99 -2.78 13.23 -16.14
CA ARG A 99 -3.45 12.89 -17.41
C ARG A 99 -4.94 13.20 -17.39
N GLN A 100 -5.64 12.87 -16.31
CA GLN A 100 -7.06 13.19 -16.17
C GLN A 100 -7.33 14.70 -16.18
N GLU A 101 -6.54 15.49 -15.44
CA GLU A 101 -6.65 16.95 -15.46
C GLU A 101 -6.42 17.51 -16.88
N GLN A 102 -5.43 16.99 -17.59
CA GLN A 102 -5.10 17.44 -18.94
C GLN A 102 -6.23 17.11 -19.95
N GLU A 103 -6.81 15.91 -19.84
CA GLU A 103 -7.94 15.48 -20.67
C GLU A 103 -9.19 16.33 -20.37
N GLN A 104 -9.46 16.60 -19.09
CA GLN A 104 -10.57 17.45 -18.67
C GLN A 104 -10.40 18.91 -19.14
N GLU A 105 -9.19 19.46 -19.06
CA GLU A 105 -8.91 20.81 -19.58
C GLU A 105 -9.08 20.87 -21.11
N GLN A 106 -8.66 19.82 -21.82
CA GLN A 106 -8.81 19.74 -23.27
C GLN A 106 -10.28 19.62 -23.69
N ALA A 107 -11.08 18.82 -22.97
CA ALA A 107 -12.53 18.73 -23.17
C ALA A 107 -13.23 20.08 -22.91
N ARG A 108 -12.84 20.77 -21.83
CA ARG A 108 -13.39 22.08 -21.49
C ARG A 108 -13.05 23.14 -22.55
N LYS A 109 -11.82 23.15 -23.08
CA LYS A 109 -11.43 24.02 -24.21
C LYS A 109 -12.24 23.73 -25.48
N GLN A 110 -12.53 22.46 -25.75
CA GLN A 110 -13.38 22.09 -26.89
C GLN A 110 -14.83 22.56 -26.71
N GLN A 111 -15.41 22.37 -25.53
CA GLN A 111 -16.75 22.90 -25.22
C GLN A 111 -16.81 24.42 -25.33
N GLU A 112 -15.81 25.12 -24.79
CA GLU A 112 -15.75 26.58 -24.82
C GLU A 112 -15.60 27.12 -26.25
N ALA A 113 -14.81 26.45 -27.09
CA ALA A 113 -14.70 26.76 -28.52
C ALA A 113 -16.01 26.49 -29.29
N GLN A 114 -16.72 25.40 -28.99
CA GLN A 114 -18.05 25.15 -29.58
C GLN A 114 -19.08 26.20 -29.13
N ALA A 115 -19.08 26.57 -27.84
CA ALA A 115 -19.96 27.60 -27.31
C ALA A 115 -19.68 28.98 -27.92
N GLN A 116 -18.40 29.32 -28.18
CA GLN A 116 -18.04 30.54 -28.91
C GLN A 116 -18.58 30.52 -30.34
N LYS A 117 -18.40 29.42 -31.09
CA LYS A 117 -18.96 29.28 -32.44
C LYS A 117 -20.48 29.43 -32.45
N GLN A 118 -21.19 28.83 -31.49
CA GLN A 118 -22.64 29.01 -31.38
C GLN A 118 -23.03 30.44 -31.06
N ARG A 119 -22.24 31.17 -30.25
CA ARG A 119 -22.46 32.59 -29.97
C ARG A 119 -22.20 33.47 -31.19
N GLU A 120 -21.17 33.20 -31.98
CA GLU A 120 -20.92 33.89 -33.27
C GLU A 120 -22.06 33.65 -34.25
N VAL A 121 -22.56 32.41 -34.39
CA VAL A 121 -23.73 32.10 -35.23
C VAL A 121 -24.99 32.82 -34.71
N LYS A 122 -25.24 32.81 -33.39
CA LYS A 122 -26.36 33.58 -32.79
C LYS A 122 -26.20 35.09 -32.97
N GLN A 123 -24.97 35.63 -32.97
CA GLN A 123 -24.73 37.05 -33.25
C GLN A 123 -24.92 37.39 -34.72
N GLN A 124 -24.42 36.58 -35.66
CA GLN A 124 -24.68 36.77 -37.09
C GLN A 124 -26.19 36.69 -37.40
N LYS A 125 -26.91 35.76 -36.76
CA LYS A 125 -28.38 35.67 -36.87
C LYS A 125 -29.13 36.82 -36.17
N LYS A 126 -28.47 37.55 -35.27
CA LYS A 126 -29.00 38.74 -34.58
C LYS A 126 -28.57 40.06 -35.24
N GLU A 127 -27.55 40.04 -36.10
CA GLU A 127 -27.22 41.11 -37.05
C GLU A 127 -28.03 40.98 -38.35
N GLU A 128 -28.60 39.80 -38.63
CA GLU A 128 -29.69 39.63 -39.60
C GLU A 128 -31.09 39.65 -38.94
N PRO A 129 -31.59 40.83 -38.54
CA PRO A 129 -33.02 41.04 -38.47
C PRO A 129 -33.36 42.34 -39.20
N GLU A 130 -33.09 42.41 -40.50
CA GLU A 130 -33.81 43.30 -41.39
C GLU A 130 -34.10 42.57 -42.70
N LEU A 131 -35.12 41.70 -42.68
CA LEU A 131 -36.07 41.56 -43.79
C LEU A 131 -37.21 40.57 -43.40
N CYS A 132 -38.21 41.04 -42.66
CA CYS A 132 -39.57 40.69 -43.06
C CYS A 132 -40.17 41.98 -43.63
N GLY A 133 -40.21 42.09 -44.97
CA GLY A 133 -40.83 43.25 -45.61
C GLY A 133 -40.44 43.65 -47.03
N SER A 134 -39.61 42.89 -47.78
CA SER A 134 -39.39 43.20 -49.21
C SER A 134 -40.16 42.24 -50.12
N PRO A 135 -41.07 42.71 -50.98
CA PRO A 135 -41.91 41.87 -51.84
C PRO A 135 -41.16 41.05 -52.90
N GLU A 136 -39.86 41.28 -53.09
CA GLU A 136 -39.09 40.67 -54.19
C GLU A 136 -38.52 39.28 -53.86
N VAL A 137 -38.47 38.89 -52.58
CA VAL A 137 -38.02 37.56 -52.15
C VAL A 137 -39.14 36.95 -51.32
N GLY A 138 -39.93 36.05 -51.91
CA GLY A 138 -41.19 35.51 -51.38
C GLY A 138 -41.08 34.63 -50.12
N ILE A 139 -40.22 34.96 -49.16
CA ILE A 139 -40.20 34.35 -47.84
C ILE A 139 -41.27 35.04 -47.00
N THR A 140 -42.38 34.33 -46.80
CA THR A 140 -43.47 34.80 -45.94
C THR A 140 -43.00 34.82 -44.48
N CYS A 141 -43.51 35.77 -43.69
CA CYS A 141 -43.22 35.82 -42.24
C CYS A 141 -43.56 34.48 -41.53
N GLU A 142 -44.48 33.67 -42.08
CA GLU A 142 -44.79 32.32 -41.61
C GLU A 142 -43.63 31.31 -41.77
N HIS A 143 -42.83 31.44 -42.83
CA HIS A 143 -41.66 30.58 -43.07
C HIS A 143 -40.60 30.82 -41.99
N VAL A 144 -40.31 32.09 -41.71
CA VAL A 144 -39.34 32.50 -40.69
C VAL A 144 -39.77 32.03 -39.29
N GLN A 145 -41.06 32.15 -38.98
CA GLN A 145 -41.57 31.68 -37.69
C GLN A 145 -41.46 30.15 -37.54
N LYS A 146 -41.72 29.40 -38.62
CA LYS A 146 -41.60 27.94 -38.63
C LYS A 146 -40.14 27.48 -38.51
N GLU A 147 -39.21 28.19 -39.12
CA GLU A 147 -37.78 27.92 -38.96
C GLU A 147 -37.31 28.14 -37.52
N TRP A 148 -37.78 29.23 -36.89
CA TRP A 148 -37.47 29.51 -35.50
C TRP A 148 -38.03 28.44 -34.54
N GLU A 149 -39.27 27.99 -34.73
CA GLU A 149 -39.87 26.89 -33.96
C GLU A 149 -39.10 25.57 -34.15
N ASN A 150 -38.65 25.28 -35.37
CA ASN A 150 -37.84 24.10 -35.66
C ASN A 150 -36.48 24.16 -34.96
N GLU A 151 -35.82 25.32 -34.93
CA GLU A 151 -34.57 25.49 -34.20
C GLU A 151 -34.74 25.28 -32.70
N GLN A 152 -35.80 25.85 -32.11
CA GLN A 152 -36.12 25.63 -30.69
C GLN A 152 -36.37 24.15 -30.38
N LYS A 153 -37.02 23.43 -31.30
CA LYS A 153 -37.23 21.99 -31.17
C LYS A 153 -35.92 21.20 -31.23
N ILE A 154 -35.02 21.56 -32.14
CA ILE A 154 -33.70 20.92 -32.28
C ILE A 154 -32.84 21.18 -31.04
N GLU A 155 -32.80 22.41 -30.54
CA GLU A 155 -32.05 22.78 -29.32
C GLU A 155 -32.55 21.97 -28.11
N LYS A 156 -33.87 21.79 -27.99
CA LYS A 156 -34.47 20.97 -26.92
C LYS A 156 -34.13 19.49 -27.07
N GLU A 157 -34.20 18.93 -28.27
CA GLU A 157 -33.89 17.52 -28.52
C GLU A 157 -32.40 17.21 -28.26
N LEU A 158 -31.50 18.12 -28.63
CA LEU A 158 -30.07 18.00 -28.34
C LEU A 158 -29.80 18.02 -26.84
N LYS A 159 -30.44 18.95 -26.11
CA LYS A 159 -30.31 19.01 -24.66
C LYS A 159 -30.83 17.74 -23.98
N GLU A 160 -31.96 17.21 -24.42
CA GLU A 160 -32.48 15.94 -23.88
C GLU A 160 -31.55 14.76 -24.18
N LYS A 161 -30.92 14.73 -25.36
CA LYS A 161 -29.92 13.70 -25.71
C LYS A 161 -28.67 13.82 -24.84
N GLU A 162 -28.18 15.04 -24.60
CA GLU A 162 -27.04 15.29 -23.70
C GLU A 162 -27.36 14.85 -22.27
N GLU A 163 -28.51 15.26 -21.72
CA GLU A 163 -28.95 14.83 -20.38
C GLU A 163 -29.13 13.30 -20.27
N ARG A 164 -29.56 12.65 -21.36
CA ARG A 164 -29.65 11.19 -21.42
C ARG A 164 -28.27 10.55 -21.42
N GLN A 165 -27.34 11.06 -22.23
CA GLN A 165 -25.97 10.56 -22.29
C GLN A 165 -25.25 10.73 -20.96
N GLU A 166 -25.36 11.90 -20.31
CA GLU A 166 -24.78 12.13 -18.98
C GLU A 166 -25.35 11.15 -17.93
N ARG A 167 -26.65 10.85 -18.00
CA ARG A 167 -27.28 9.87 -17.11
C ARG A 167 -26.73 8.46 -17.35
N GLU A 168 -26.60 8.05 -18.60
CA GLU A 168 -26.05 6.74 -18.98
C GLU A 168 -24.59 6.60 -18.54
N ASP A 169 -23.77 7.63 -18.75
CA ASP A 169 -22.37 7.66 -18.33
C ASP A 169 -22.23 7.61 -16.81
N LEU A 170 -23.08 8.34 -16.08
CA LEU A 170 -23.10 8.33 -14.62
C LEU A 170 -23.59 6.98 -14.07
N GLU A 171 -24.55 6.33 -14.74
CA GLU A 171 -24.98 4.97 -14.39
C GLU A 171 -23.86 3.95 -14.66
N TYR A 172 -23.15 4.06 -15.79
CA TYR A 172 -22.01 3.22 -16.10
C TYR A 172 -20.89 3.37 -15.07
N ALA A 173 -20.55 4.60 -14.69
CA ALA A 173 -19.56 4.87 -13.66
C ALA A 173 -19.96 4.27 -12.31
N LYS A 174 -21.23 4.44 -11.89
CA LYS A 174 -21.77 3.81 -10.68
C LYS A 174 -21.67 2.28 -10.72
N ARG A 175 -22.07 1.66 -11.84
CA ARG A 175 -22.01 0.20 -12.02
C ARG A 175 -20.57 -0.31 -11.96
N LYS A 176 -19.63 0.43 -12.55
CA LYS A 176 -18.20 0.09 -12.53
C LYS A 176 -17.63 0.18 -11.11
N ALA A 177 -17.95 1.24 -10.38
CA ALA A 177 -17.55 1.39 -8.97
C ALA A 177 -18.13 0.27 -8.11
N GLN A 178 -19.42 -0.02 -8.24
CA GLN A 178 -20.07 -1.11 -7.51
C GLN A 178 -19.47 -2.48 -7.83
N SER A 179 -19.13 -2.75 -9.10
CA SER A 179 -18.47 -4.00 -9.49
C SER A 179 -17.09 -4.17 -8.83
N PHE A 180 -16.37 -3.07 -8.61
CA PHE A 180 -15.10 -3.12 -7.90
C PHE A 180 -15.30 -3.49 -6.43
N GLU A 181 -16.22 -2.80 -5.74
CA GLU A 181 -16.55 -3.08 -4.34
C GLU A 181 -17.04 -4.53 -4.15
N ASP A 182 -17.87 -5.04 -5.06
CA ASP A 182 -18.38 -6.41 -4.97
C ASP A 182 -17.28 -7.45 -5.19
N LYS A 183 -16.30 -7.18 -6.06
CA LYS A 183 -15.11 -8.05 -6.21
C LYS A 183 -14.22 -8.04 -4.97
N GLU A 184 -14.04 -6.89 -4.32
CA GLU A 184 -13.29 -6.83 -3.07
C GLU A 184 -14.01 -7.58 -1.95
N ARG A 185 -15.32 -7.40 -1.83
CA ARG A 185 -16.17 -8.15 -0.89
C ARG A 185 -16.14 -9.65 -1.14
N GLU A 186 -16.13 -10.08 -2.40
CA GLU A 186 -16.05 -11.49 -2.77
C GLU A 186 -14.71 -12.11 -2.34
N LYS A 187 -13.61 -11.38 -2.50
CA LYS A 187 -12.27 -11.81 -2.06
C LYS A 187 -12.03 -11.70 -0.56
N MET A 188 -12.84 -10.91 0.13
CA MET A 188 -12.72 -10.70 1.57
C MET A 188 -12.93 -12.00 2.36
N SER A 189 -12.12 -12.19 3.40
CA SER A 189 -12.24 -13.32 4.31
C SER A 189 -13.55 -13.26 5.11
N CYS A 190 -14.00 -14.41 5.60
CA CYS A 190 -15.25 -14.49 6.36
C CYS A 190 -15.18 -13.74 7.70
N ASP A 191 -14.01 -13.69 8.34
CA ASP A 191 -13.82 -12.98 9.59
C ASP A 191 -13.74 -11.47 9.38
N ASP A 192 -13.06 -11.03 8.32
CA ASP A 192 -13.06 -9.61 7.91
C ASP A 192 -14.47 -9.14 7.55
N ALA A 193 -15.23 -9.96 6.80
CA ALA A 193 -16.60 -9.64 6.43
C ALA A 193 -17.53 -9.50 7.66
N LYS A 194 -17.33 -10.32 8.70
CA LYS A 194 -18.06 -10.19 9.98
C LYS A 194 -17.69 -8.91 10.71
N ASN A 195 -16.39 -8.60 10.79
CA ASN A 195 -15.90 -7.37 11.43
C ASN A 195 -16.49 -6.12 10.74
N VAL A 196 -16.45 -6.07 9.40
CA VAL A 196 -17.04 -4.95 8.63
C VAL A 196 -18.55 -4.88 8.84
N LEU A 197 -19.26 -6.01 8.85
CA LEU A 197 -20.70 -6.04 9.12
C LEU A 197 -21.04 -5.47 10.50
N GLU A 198 -20.25 -5.78 11.51
CA GLU A 198 -20.43 -5.27 12.87
C GLU A 198 -20.17 -3.77 12.95
N GLN A 199 -19.12 -3.28 12.30
CA GLN A 199 -18.87 -1.84 12.17
C GLN A 199 -20.02 -1.11 11.49
N LEU A 200 -20.57 -1.66 10.39
CA LEU A 200 -21.69 -1.08 9.68
C LEU A 200 -22.99 -1.06 10.51
N LYS A 201 -23.23 -2.07 11.35
CA LYS A 201 -24.36 -2.08 12.29
C LYS A 201 -24.25 -1.00 13.35
N ASN A 202 -23.03 -0.68 13.76
CA ASN A 202 -22.74 0.36 14.75
C ASN A 202 -22.62 1.77 14.14
N ALA A 203 -22.50 1.88 12.81
CA ALA A 203 -22.46 3.14 12.09
C ALA A 203 -23.85 3.78 11.94
N GLU A 204 -23.87 5.03 11.47
CA GLU A 204 -25.11 5.77 11.20
C GLU A 204 -25.98 5.05 10.16
N GLN A 205 -27.24 4.80 10.52
CA GLN A 205 -28.19 3.99 9.76
C GLN A 205 -28.86 4.78 8.62
N ASN A 206 -28.06 5.21 7.65
CA ASN A 206 -28.54 5.83 6.41
C ASN A 206 -28.84 4.75 5.33
N PRO A 207 -29.52 5.11 4.22
CA PRO A 207 -29.87 4.15 3.17
C PRO A 207 -28.68 3.41 2.56
N ALA A 208 -27.54 4.08 2.38
CA ALA A 208 -26.33 3.46 1.84
C ALA A 208 -25.74 2.43 2.83
N THR A 209 -25.64 2.77 4.11
CA THR A 209 -25.18 1.86 5.16
C THR A 209 -26.08 0.61 5.22
N LYS A 210 -27.40 0.78 5.12
CA LYS A 210 -28.35 -0.34 5.12
C LYS A 210 -28.15 -1.26 3.93
N GLU A 211 -27.92 -0.72 2.73
CA GLU A 211 -27.63 -1.52 1.54
C GLU A 211 -26.32 -2.31 1.70
N SER A 212 -25.26 -1.66 2.22
CA SER A 212 -23.99 -2.32 2.51
C SER A 212 -24.15 -3.43 3.55
N ILE A 213 -24.92 -3.21 4.63
CA ILE A 213 -25.21 -4.24 5.66
C ILE A 213 -25.80 -5.48 5.00
N VAL A 214 -26.80 -5.34 4.12
CA VAL A 214 -27.43 -6.48 3.45
C VAL A 214 -26.40 -7.28 2.63
N LYS A 215 -25.56 -6.59 1.84
CA LYS A 215 -24.53 -7.24 1.02
C LYS A 215 -23.47 -7.96 1.87
N TYR A 216 -23.02 -7.37 2.97
CA TYR A 216 -22.07 -8.02 3.88
C TYR A 216 -22.71 -9.17 4.66
N GLN A 217 -23.98 -9.04 5.04
CA GLN A 217 -24.71 -10.11 5.70
C GLN A 217 -24.90 -11.33 4.78
N GLU A 218 -25.16 -11.12 3.50
CA GLU A 218 -25.21 -12.20 2.51
C GLU A 218 -23.87 -12.94 2.38
N LYS A 219 -22.76 -12.20 2.29
CA LYS A 219 -21.40 -12.77 2.29
C LYS A 219 -21.13 -13.62 3.55
N VAL A 220 -21.47 -13.10 4.73
CA VAL A 220 -21.32 -13.83 5.99
C VAL A 220 -22.20 -15.08 6.06
N ASN A 221 -23.42 -15.03 5.50
CA ASN A 221 -24.30 -16.20 5.41
C ASN A 221 -23.70 -17.28 4.50
N MET A 222 -23.05 -16.89 3.40
CA MET A 222 -22.37 -17.83 2.49
C MET A 222 -21.14 -18.49 3.14
N CYS A 223 -20.48 -17.80 4.06
CA CYS A 223 -19.36 -18.36 4.84
C CYS A 223 -19.79 -19.40 5.88
N SER A 224 -21.07 -19.47 6.22
CA SER A 224 -21.61 -20.37 7.25
C SER A 224 -22.30 -21.61 6.65
N LYS A 225 -22.29 -21.75 5.32
CA LYS A 225 -22.75 -22.92 4.57
C LYS A 225 -21.59 -23.83 4.26
#